data_AF-A0A8S4QTW8-F1
#
_entry.id   AF-A0A8S4QTW8-F1
#
_cell.length_a   1.000
_cell.length_b   1.000
_cell.length_c   1.000
_cell.angle_alpha   90.00
_cell.angle_beta   90.00
_cell.angle_gamma   90.00
#
_symmetry.space_group_name_H-M   'P 1'
#
loop_
_entity.id
_entity.type
_entity.pdbx_description
1 polymer ?
#
loop_
_entity_poly.entity_id
_entity_poly.type
_entity_poly.pdbx_seq_one_letter_code
_entity_poly.pdbx_strand_id
1 'polypeptide(L)'
;LKIVNPRVKGHVVVALRQDNGVFVTITSCRISFGLESFEPVITGMFNDEASSQFVSRFLSNLVTELLDFFEEDVTNFISTTVRVVGNRILADLDLGSLLPISSVAP
;
A
#
# COMPACT_ATOMS: atom_id res chain seq x y z
N LEU A 1 13.66 -14.37 -4.95
CA LEU A 1 12.55 -13.49 -5.38
C LEU A 1 13.13 -12.12 -5.69
N LYS A 2 12.93 -11.60 -6.90
CA LYS A 2 13.37 -10.26 -7.28
C LYS A 2 12.17 -9.50 -7.86
N ILE A 3 11.88 -8.33 -7.28
CA ILE A 3 10.84 -7.41 -7.75
C ILE A 3 11.55 -6.21 -8.34
N VAL A 4 11.28 -5.90 -9.61
CA VAL A 4 11.95 -4.81 -10.31
C VAL A 4 11.05 -3.58 -10.33
N ASN A 5 11.61 -2.44 -9.91
CA ASN A 5 10.97 -1.13 -9.88
C ASN A 5 9.55 -1.15 -9.27
N PRO A 6 9.39 -1.58 -8.00
CA PRO A 6 8.11 -1.46 -7.31
C PRO A 6 7.74 0.02 -7.17
N ARG A 7 6.54 0.38 -7.60
CA ARG A 7 6.00 1.74 -7.55
C ARG A 7 4.74 1.71 -6.71
N VAL A 8 4.72 2.57 -5.69
CA VAL A 8 3.52 2.82 -4.89
C VAL A 8 3.16 4.28 -5.06
N LYS A 9 1.94 4.56 -5.52
CA LYS A 9 1.40 5.92 -5.60
C LYS A 9 0.21 6.01 -4.67
N GLY A 10 0.28 6.92 -3.70
CA GLY A 10 -0.80 7.18 -2.75
C GLY A 10 -1.31 8.60 -2.88
N HIS A 11 -2.62 8.76 -3.00
CA HIS A 11 -3.31 10.02 -2.79
C HIS A 11 -4.18 9.89 -1.55
N VAL A 12 -3.88 10.68 -0.52
CA VAL A 12 -4.57 10.63 0.76
C VAL A 12 -5.13 12.02 1.05
N VAL A 13 -6.44 12.09 1.28
CA VAL A 13 -7.11 13.29 1.73
C VAL A 13 -7.35 13.15 3.23
N VAL A 14 -6.89 14.15 3.97
CA VAL A 14 -7.06 14.22 5.42
C VAL A 14 -7.91 15.42 5.79
N ALA A 15 -8.67 15.28 6.87
CA ALA A 15 -9.42 16.37 7.49
C ALA A 15 -9.03 16.47 8.97
N LEU A 16 -9.03 17.70 9.48
CA LEU A 16 -8.90 17.96 10.90
C LEU A 16 -10.29 17.96 11.54
N ARG A 17 -10.42 17.29 12.67
CA ARG A 17 -11.61 17.30 13.51
C ARG A 17 -11.24 17.83 14.88
N GLN A 18 -12.03 18.80 15.36
CA GLN A 18 -11.85 19.39 16.67
C GLN A 18 -13.04 18.99 17.55
N ASP A 19 -12.80 18.11 18.53
CA ASP A 19 -13.79 17.66 19.52
C ASP A 19 -13.05 17.22 20.79
N ASN A 20 -12.95 18.11 21.78
CA ASN A 20 -12.11 17.94 22.98
C ASN A 20 -10.63 17.55 22.71
N GLY A 21 -10.11 17.92 21.53
CA GLY A 21 -8.76 17.64 21.02
C GLY A 21 -8.68 17.98 19.53
N VAL A 22 -7.51 17.88 18.90
CA VAL A 22 -7.34 18.08 17.45
C VAL A 22 -6.87 16.78 16.81
N PHE A 23 -7.74 16.16 16.03
CA PHE A 23 -7.49 14.84 15.44
C PHE A 23 -7.41 14.92 13.92
N VAL A 24 -6.56 14.07 13.33
CA VAL A 24 -6.53 13.88 11.88
C VAL A 24 -7.36 12.67 11.52
N THR A 25 -8.21 12.82 10.51
CA THR A 25 -8.95 11.70 9.92
C THR A 25 -8.65 11.63 8.43
N ILE A 26 -8.32 10.45 7.93
CA ILE A 26 -8.23 10.16 6.50
C ILE A 26 -9.66 10.02 5.97
N THR A 27 -10.10 10.98 5.15
CA THR A 27 -11.45 11.01 4.56
C THR A 27 -11.51 10.24 3.25
N SER A 28 -10.44 10.28 2.46
CA SER A 28 -10.29 9.54 1.22
C SER A 28 -8.86 9.03 1.09
N CYS A 29 -8.70 7.84 0.52
CA CYS A 29 -7.42 7.22 0.27
C CYS A 29 -7.52 6.46 -1.05
N ARG A 30 -6.56 6.69 -1.94
CA ARG A 30 -6.36 5.89 -3.15
C ARG A 30 -4.90 5.50 -3.23
N ILE A 31 -4.61 4.22 -3.20
CA ILE A 31 -3.25 3.68 -3.27
C ILE A 31 -3.20 2.68 -4.41
N SER A 32 -2.37 3.00 -5.39
CA SER A 32 -2.11 2.15 -6.54
C SER A 32 -0.72 1.56 -6.42
N PHE A 33 -0.61 0.27 -6.73
CA PHE A 33 0.63 -0.48 -6.77
C PHE A 33 0.91 -0.88 -8.20
N GLY A 34 2.16 -0.72 -8.61
CA GLY A 34 2.66 -1.24 -9.86
C GLY A 34 4.05 -1.82 -9.66
N LEU A 35 4.44 -2.72 -10.54
CA LEU A 35 5.80 -3.22 -10.65
C LEU A 35 6.11 -3.41 -12.12
N GLU A 36 7.37 -3.25 -12.50
CA GLU A 36 7.78 -3.41 -13.90
C GLU A 36 7.96 -4.89 -14.26
N SER A 37 8.55 -5.67 -13.35
CA SER A 37 8.63 -7.11 -13.51
C SER A 37 8.64 -7.85 -12.18
N PHE A 38 8.04 -9.04 -12.21
CA PHE A 38 8.09 -10.02 -11.13
C PHE A 38 9.01 -11.17 -11.58
N GLU A 39 10.18 -11.30 -10.97
CA GLU A 39 11.19 -12.33 -11.31
C GLU A 39 11.31 -13.34 -10.15
N PRO A 40 10.39 -14.32 -10.05
CA PRO A 40 10.52 -15.39 -9.09
C PRO A 40 11.61 -16.36 -9.55
N VAL A 41 12.48 -16.76 -8.62
CA VAL A 41 13.42 -17.85 -8.82
C VAL A 41 12.93 -19.00 -7.96
N ILE A 42 12.21 -19.92 -8.59
CA ILE A 42 11.72 -21.13 -7.94
C ILE A 42 12.68 -22.27 -8.25
N THR A 43 13.06 -23.02 -7.22
CA THR A 43 13.95 -24.17 -7.30
C THR A 43 13.31 -25.37 -6.60
N GLY A 44 13.60 -26.59 -7.07
CA GLY A 44 13.14 -27.82 -6.42
C GLY A 44 11.70 -28.22 -6.72
N MET A 45 11.04 -27.61 -7.72
CA MET A 45 9.72 -28.05 -8.15
C MET A 45 9.83 -29.43 -8.77
N PHE A 46 9.15 -30.41 -8.17
CA PHE A 46 9.16 -31.81 -8.58
C PHE A 46 10.56 -32.43 -8.70
N ASN A 47 11.56 -31.87 -7.99
CA ASN A 47 12.98 -32.20 -8.15
C ASN A 47 13.49 -32.09 -9.60
N ASP A 48 12.83 -31.28 -10.43
CA ASP A 48 13.13 -31.11 -11.84
C ASP A 48 13.41 -29.63 -12.15
N GLU A 49 14.55 -29.38 -12.79
CA GLU A 49 14.99 -28.04 -13.11
C GLU A 49 14.10 -27.41 -14.19
N ALA A 50 13.65 -28.18 -15.18
CA ALA A 50 12.78 -27.69 -16.24
C ALA A 50 11.43 -27.22 -15.69
N SER A 51 10.83 -28.00 -14.79
CA SER A 51 9.60 -27.66 -14.08
C SER A 51 9.77 -26.41 -13.21
N SER A 52 10.91 -26.30 -12.51
CA SER A 52 11.25 -25.12 -11.70
C SER A 52 11.37 -23.85 -12.56
N GLN A 53 12.02 -23.96 -13.72
CA GLN A 53 12.14 -22.86 -14.68
C GLN A 53 10.79 -22.51 -15.33
N PHE A 54 9.97 -23.50 -15.68
CA PHE A 54 8.63 -23.30 -16.24
C PHE A 54 7.75 -22.51 -15.27
N VAL A 55 7.67 -22.95 -14.01
CA VAL A 55 6.85 -22.28 -12.99
C VAL A 55 7.35 -20.85 -12.74
N SER A 56 8.67 -20.65 -12.70
CA SER A 56 9.27 -19.32 -12.56
C SER A 56 8.85 -18.38 -13.69
N ARG A 57 8.92 -18.84 -14.94
CA ARG A 57 8.49 -18.05 -16.12
C ARG A 57 6.98 -17.83 -16.16
N PHE A 58 6.20 -18.87 -15.85
CA PHE A 58 4.75 -18.80 -15.82
C PHE A 58 4.27 -17.76 -14.80
N LEU A 59 4.79 -17.80 -13.58
CA LEU A 59 4.45 -16.84 -12.54
C LEU A 59 4.93 -15.42 -12.85
N SER A 60 6.08 -15.27 -13.52
CA SER A 60 6.58 -13.96 -13.96
C SER A 60 5.58 -13.25 -14.88
N ASN A 61 5.04 -13.96 -15.85
CA ASN A 61 4.02 -13.42 -16.77
C ASN A 61 2.66 -13.26 -16.09
N LEU A 62 2.21 -14.31 -15.38
CA LEU A 62 0.89 -14.34 -14.77
C LEU A 62 0.74 -13.23 -13.71
N VAL A 63 1.73 -13.03 -12.83
CA VAL A 63 1.63 -12.00 -11.78
C VAL A 63 1.56 -10.60 -12.37
N THR A 64 2.30 -10.35 -13.45
CA THR A 64 2.27 -9.05 -14.14
C THR A 64 0.90 -8.82 -14.78
N GLU A 65 0.37 -9.80 -15.52
CA GLU A 65 -0.97 -9.72 -16.13
C GLU A 65 -2.09 -9.61 -15.08
N LEU A 66 -1.99 -10.32 -13.97
CA LEU A 66 -2.96 -10.25 -12.88
C LEU A 66 -2.94 -8.88 -12.19
N LEU A 67 -1.77 -8.27 -12.01
CA LEU A 67 -1.68 -6.94 -11.43
C LEU A 67 -2.28 -5.87 -12.35
N ASP A 68 -2.10 -6.02 -13.66
CA ASP A 68 -2.73 -5.12 -14.63
C ASP A 68 -4.25 -5.36 -14.72
N PHE A 69 -4.70 -6.62 -14.75
CA PHE A 69 -6.11 -6.96 -14.86
C PHE A 69 -6.91 -6.63 -13.59
N PHE A 70 -6.34 -6.91 -12.42
CA PHE A 70 -6.96 -6.66 -11.11
C PHE A 70 -6.48 -5.33 -10.49
N GLU A 71 -5.91 -4.42 -11.27
CA GLU A 71 -5.35 -3.16 -10.74
C GLU A 71 -6.37 -2.42 -9.87
N GLU A 72 -7.63 -2.34 -10.33
CA GLU A 72 -8.70 -1.67 -9.61
C GLU A 72 -9.08 -2.38 -8.31
N ASP A 73 -9.21 -3.70 -8.33
CA ASP A 73 -9.57 -4.49 -7.14
C ASP A 73 -8.46 -4.44 -6.08
N VAL A 74 -7.20 -4.59 -6.51
CA VAL A 74 -6.02 -4.45 -5.65
C VAL A 74 -5.93 -3.04 -5.09
N THR A 75 -6.12 -2.02 -5.93
CA THR A 75 -6.16 -0.61 -5.51
C THR A 75 -7.25 -0.40 -4.48
N ASN A 76 -8.47 -0.88 -4.71
CA ASN A 76 -9.62 -0.71 -3.82
C ASN A 76 -9.40 -1.42 -2.47
N PHE A 77 -8.89 -2.65 -2.49
CA PHE A 77 -8.57 -3.42 -1.29
C PHE A 77 -7.53 -2.71 -0.43
N ILE A 78 -6.41 -2.29 -1.03
CA ILE A 78 -5.32 -1.65 -0.28
C ILE A 78 -5.72 -0.26 0.19
N SER A 79 -6.41 0.52 -0.66
CA SER A 79 -6.94 1.84 -0.30
C SER A 79 -7.90 1.75 0.91
N THR A 80 -8.78 0.75 0.91
CA THR A 80 -9.70 0.50 2.02
C THR A 80 -8.94 0.11 3.27
N THR A 81 -7.99 -0.81 3.15
CA THR A 81 -7.17 -1.28 4.28
C THR A 81 -6.38 -0.13 4.90
N VAL A 82 -5.70 0.68 4.10
CA VAL A 82 -4.92 1.82 4.60
C VAL A 82 -5.81 2.89 5.21
N ARG A 83 -7.00 3.16 4.65
CA ARG A 83 -7.94 4.09 5.28
C ARG A 83 -8.39 3.59 6.65
N VAL A 84 -8.71 2.31 6.79
CA VAL A 84 -9.20 1.73 8.06
C VAL A 84 -8.08 1.69 9.10
N VAL A 85 -6.93 1.11 8.75
CA VAL A 85 -5.79 0.98 9.66
C VAL A 85 -5.19 2.34 9.98
N GLY A 86 -5.03 3.20 8.99
CA GLY A 86 -4.50 4.56 9.16
C GLY A 86 -5.36 5.40 10.09
N ASN A 87 -6.69 5.38 9.94
CA ASN A 87 -7.57 6.08 10.88
C ASN A 87 -7.53 5.48 12.28
N ARG A 88 -7.35 4.16 12.42
CA ARG A 88 -7.19 3.54 13.75
C ARG A 88 -5.92 4.02 14.46
N ILE A 89 -4.82 4.15 13.73
CA ILE A 89 -3.56 4.69 14.28
C ILE A 89 -3.71 6.19 14.62
N LEU A 90 -4.34 6.97 13.74
CA LEU A 90 -4.51 8.40 13.94
C LEU A 90 -5.53 8.76 15.03
N ALA A 91 -6.47 7.86 15.35
CA ALA A 91 -7.44 8.07 16.43
C ALA A 91 -6.77 8.22 17.80
N ASP A 92 -5.61 7.58 17.99
CA ASP A 92 -4.85 7.66 19.23
C ASP A 92 -3.91 8.89 19.27
N LEU A 93 -3.85 9.67 18.19
CA LEU A 93 -2.94 10.81 18.03
C LEU A 93 -3.70 12.14 18.11
N ASP A 94 -3.69 12.78 19.29
CA ASP A 94 -4.13 14.17 19.45
C ASP A 94 -3.01 15.15 19.05
N LEU A 95 -3.18 15.80 17.91
CA LEU A 95 -2.25 16.82 17.40
C LEU A 95 -2.21 18.07 18.27
N GLY A 96 -3.20 18.30 19.14
CA GLY A 96 -3.17 19.39 20.12
C GLY A 96 -1.94 19.30 21.05
N SER A 97 -1.40 18.09 21.26
CA SER A 97 -0.16 17.85 22.01
C SER A 97 1.12 18.07 21.20
N LEU A 98 1.03 18.07 19.86
CA LEU A 98 2.16 18.20 18.93
C LEU A 98 2.35 19.61 18.37
N LEU A 99 1.34 20.48 18.50
CA LEU A 99 1.44 21.89 18.15
C LEU A 99 1.97 22.68 19.36
N PRO A 100 3.21 23.22 19.32
CA PRO A 100 3.67 24.07 20.39
C PRO A 100 2.81 25.34 20.44
N ILE A 101 2.17 25.56 21.58
CA ILE A 101 1.28 26.70 21.91
C ILE A 101 2.00 28.07 21.76
N SER A 102 3.29 28.11 21.45
CA SER A 102 4.08 29.34 21.27
C SER A 102 3.97 30.01 19.89
N SER A 103 3.24 29.45 18.92
CA SER A 103 3.14 30.03 17.57
C SER A 103 1.84 30.77 17.26
N VAL A 104 0.91 30.85 18.23
CA VAL A 104 -0.32 31.64 18.10
C VAL A 104 -0.43 32.56 19.32
N ALA A 105 0.35 33.63 19.32
CA ALA A 105 0.05 34.83 20.08
C ALA A 105 -0.37 35.94 19.09
N PRO A 106 -1.35 36.79 19.44
CA PRO A 106 -1.97 37.78 18.55
C PRO A 106 -1.02 38.87 18.06
#